data_AF-A0A1F7P505-F1
#
_entry.id   AF-A0A1F7P505-F1
#
_cell.length_a   1.000
_cell.length_b   1.000
_cell.length_c   1.000
_cell.angle_alpha   90.00
_cell.angle_beta   90.00
_cell.angle_gamma   90.00
#
_symmetry.space_group_name_H-M   'P 1'
#
loop_
_entity.id
_entity.type
_entity.pdbx_description
1 polymer ?
#
loop_
_entity_poly.entity_id
_entity_poly.type
_entity_poly.pdbx_seq_one_letter_code
_entity_poly.pdbx_strand_id
1 'polypeptide(L)'
;MTTPAPSEWGQRLSDRLRDALDAGDLASARRLALEGDGQARSLEKEYVLMYRGLAITIRVLLRLVGERPARAGLVPLLHRFGRDMVALMDGAFASPESRRVIDDLRRGAAASLVGTERLLGVAEECFVREQSLRAREAVAAIEAGDAPRARAVVDDKEQRQYVPLHDRLIRFMADVFGYVLREFGAAELLRFHRETAEEQRPGFEKWEQMSAADFARASAFLLKQHMGQVEVREDEEKFTIEQAPCGSGGRLRLAGAYAGRDALAWVEEPGPLTLGAARFPVYCSHCPVWNGVAPVEWFGRPHWVFDEPARADGSCTLHVYKRRDGAPAAYLARLSPPGRA
;
A
#
# COMPACT_ATOMS: atom_id res chain seq x y z
N MET A 1 -25.37 -13.67 8.70
CA MET A 1 -23.98 -13.60 9.21
C MET A 1 -23.88 -12.36 10.06
N THR A 2 -23.45 -12.51 11.32
CA THR A 2 -23.15 -11.40 12.23
C THR A 2 -22.00 -10.57 11.66
N THR A 3 -22.10 -9.24 11.72
CA THR A 3 -20.99 -8.36 11.32
C THR A 3 -19.79 -8.62 12.25
N PRO A 4 -18.59 -8.88 11.71
CA PRO A 4 -17.41 -9.15 12.53
C PRO A 4 -17.09 -7.96 13.44
N ALA A 5 -16.63 -8.24 14.65
CA ALA A 5 -16.25 -7.22 15.61
C ALA A 5 -15.04 -6.41 15.07
N PRO A 6 -14.87 -5.13 15.45
CA PRO A 6 -13.74 -4.32 15.00
C PRO A 6 -12.38 -5.01 15.17
N SER A 7 -12.17 -5.70 16.29
CA SER A 7 -10.94 -6.45 16.57
C SER A 7 -10.59 -7.50 15.52
N GLU A 8 -11.56 -8.00 14.75
CA GLU A 8 -11.36 -9.01 13.71
C GLU A 8 -11.04 -8.39 12.34
N TRP A 9 -11.21 -7.08 12.15
CA TRP A 9 -11.07 -6.42 10.84
C TRP A 9 -9.62 -6.41 10.33
N GLY A 10 -8.65 -6.52 11.24
CA GLY A 10 -7.22 -6.57 10.92
C GLY A 10 -6.72 -7.93 10.41
N GLN A 11 -7.46 -9.01 10.63
CA GLN A 11 -7.01 -10.37 10.25
C GLN A 11 -7.11 -10.56 8.74
N ARG A 12 -6.05 -11.05 8.07
CA ARG A 12 -6.06 -11.28 6.62
C ARG A 12 -6.74 -12.61 6.27
N LEU A 13 -7.13 -12.75 5.00
CA LEU A 13 -7.69 -14.01 4.50
C LEU A 13 -6.64 -15.13 4.58
N SER A 14 -5.40 -14.85 4.20
CA SER A 14 -4.29 -15.81 4.29
C SER A 14 -4.02 -16.28 5.72
N ASP A 15 -4.14 -15.40 6.72
CA ASP A 15 -3.99 -15.76 8.14
C ASP A 15 -5.13 -16.68 8.61
N ARG A 16 -6.39 -16.33 8.29
CA ARG A 16 -7.54 -17.21 8.60
C ARG A 16 -7.44 -18.57 7.93
N LEU A 17 -6.94 -18.59 6.69
CA LEU A 17 -6.74 -19.82 5.93
C LEU A 17 -5.65 -20.68 6.58
N ARG A 18 -4.54 -20.09 7.02
CA ARG A 18 -3.48 -20.76 7.78
C ARG A 18 -4.03 -21.36 9.08
N ASP A 19 -4.79 -20.59 9.85
CA ASP A 19 -5.39 -21.06 11.10
C ASP A 19 -6.32 -22.27 10.86
N ALA A 20 -7.14 -22.23 9.81
CA ALA A 20 -8.01 -23.35 9.44
C ALA A 20 -7.22 -24.60 9.01
N LEU A 21 -6.14 -24.42 8.24
CA LEU A 21 -5.25 -25.51 7.83
C LEU A 21 -4.54 -26.15 9.03
N ASP A 22 -4.04 -25.34 9.97
CA ASP A 22 -3.34 -25.80 11.17
C ASP A 22 -4.29 -26.54 12.13
N ALA A 23 -5.56 -26.13 12.17
CA ALA A 23 -6.61 -26.82 12.92
C ALA A 23 -7.13 -28.10 12.24
N GLY A 24 -6.70 -28.40 11.01
CA GLY A 24 -7.22 -29.51 10.21
C GLY A 24 -8.66 -29.29 9.71
N ASP A 25 -9.19 -28.07 9.80
CA ASP A 25 -10.52 -27.71 9.28
C ASP A 25 -10.46 -27.42 7.77
N LEU A 26 -10.33 -28.50 6.99
CA LEU A 26 -10.23 -28.42 5.53
C LEU A 26 -11.49 -27.87 4.88
N ALA A 27 -12.67 -28.03 5.50
CA ALA A 27 -13.92 -27.51 4.99
C ALA A 27 -13.93 -25.97 5.05
N SER A 28 -13.52 -25.39 6.19
CA SER A 28 -13.37 -23.94 6.32
C SER A 28 -12.23 -23.40 5.46
N ALA A 29 -11.08 -24.09 5.42
CA ALA A 29 -9.95 -23.70 4.57
C ALA A 29 -10.37 -23.63 3.09
N ARG A 30 -11.09 -24.64 2.59
CA ARG A 30 -11.61 -24.65 1.22
C ARG A 30 -12.56 -23.49 0.96
N ARG A 31 -13.49 -23.24 1.87
CA ARG A 31 -14.45 -22.13 1.76
C ARG A 31 -13.74 -20.79 1.71
N LEU A 32 -12.80 -20.53 2.62
CA LEU A 32 -11.98 -19.33 2.63
C LEU A 32 -11.19 -19.16 1.32
N ALA A 33 -10.59 -20.23 0.81
CA ALA A 33 -9.81 -20.17 -0.42
C ALA A 33 -10.66 -19.77 -1.65
N LEU A 34 -11.88 -20.30 -1.74
CA LEU A 34 -12.77 -20.11 -2.90
C LEU A 34 -13.64 -18.85 -2.79
N GLU A 35 -14.18 -18.58 -1.61
CA GLU A 35 -15.22 -17.57 -1.36
C GLU A 35 -14.70 -16.37 -0.56
N GLY A 36 -13.51 -16.50 0.05
CA GLY A 36 -12.87 -15.44 0.80
C GLY A 36 -13.44 -15.22 2.20
N ASP A 37 -13.18 -14.04 2.76
CA ASP A 37 -13.51 -13.66 4.16
C ASP A 37 -14.60 -12.58 4.25
N GLY A 38 -15.27 -12.30 3.14
CA GLY A 38 -16.24 -11.21 3.03
C GLY A 38 -15.61 -9.83 2.76
N GLN A 39 -14.29 -9.70 2.71
CA GLN A 39 -13.57 -8.51 2.24
C GLN A 39 -12.71 -8.85 1.01
N ALA A 40 -11.79 -9.79 1.15
CA ALA A 40 -11.15 -10.46 0.03
C ALA A 40 -12.13 -11.50 -0.51
N ARG A 41 -12.38 -11.48 -1.83
CA ARG A 41 -13.40 -12.35 -2.47
C ARG A 41 -12.95 -13.79 -2.67
N SER A 42 -11.65 -14.06 -2.62
CA SER A 42 -11.03 -15.38 -2.77
C SER A 42 -9.52 -15.26 -2.52
N LEU A 43 -8.84 -16.39 -2.30
CA LEU A 43 -7.38 -16.44 -2.18
C LEU A 43 -6.68 -15.91 -3.44
N GLU A 44 -7.23 -16.21 -4.62
CA GLU A 44 -6.76 -15.68 -5.91
C GLU A 44 -6.72 -14.15 -5.93
N LYS A 45 -7.74 -13.49 -5.36
CA LYS A 45 -7.95 -12.04 -5.48
C LYS A 45 -7.36 -11.24 -4.33
N GLU A 46 -6.98 -11.88 -3.23
CA GLU A 46 -6.55 -11.25 -1.98
C GLU A 46 -5.54 -10.12 -2.22
N TYR A 47 -4.44 -10.41 -2.93
CA TYR A 47 -3.36 -9.46 -3.16
C TYR A 47 -3.50 -8.66 -4.47
N VAL A 48 -4.37 -9.09 -5.37
CA VAL A 48 -4.57 -8.43 -6.68
C VAL A 48 -5.08 -7.01 -6.51
N LEU A 49 -5.96 -6.76 -5.54
CA LEU A 49 -6.51 -5.43 -5.32
C LEU A 49 -5.41 -4.41 -4.98
N MET A 50 -4.57 -4.72 -3.99
CA MET A 50 -3.52 -3.81 -3.54
C MET A 50 -2.42 -3.65 -4.60
N TYR A 51 -2.00 -4.74 -5.24
CA TYR A 51 -1.01 -4.68 -6.31
C TYR A 51 -1.46 -3.75 -7.46
N ARG A 52 -2.72 -3.89 -7.89
CA ARG A 52 -3.33 -3.01 -8.90
C ARG A 52 -3.45 -1.57 -8.43
N GLY A 53 -3.89 -1.36 -7.19
CA GLY A 53 -3.98 -0.03 -6.59
C GLY A 53 -2.64 0.71 -6.63
N LEU A 54 -1.57 0.04 -6.18
CA LEU A 54 -0.21 0.59 -6.24
C LEU A 54 0.25 0.87 -7.66
N ALA A 55 -0.05 -0.01 -8.62
CA ALA A 55 0.29 0.21 -10.02
C ALA A 55 -0.46 1.42 -10.61
N ILE A 56 -1.73 1.63 -10.26
CA ILE A 56 -2.50 2.83 -10.64
C ILE A 56 -1.84 4.09 -10.05
N THR A 57 -1.56 4.08 -8.74
CA THR A 57 -0.91 5.22 -8.09
C THR A 57 0.43 5.53 -8.75
N ILE A 58 1.27 4.54 -9.03
CA ILE A 58 2.56 4.75 -9.69
C ILE A 58 2.39 5.34 -11.10
N ARG A 59 1.40 4.91 -11.88
CA ARG A 59 1.13 5.52 -13.20
C ARG A 59 0.77 7.01 -13.07
N VAL A 60 -0.01 7.37 -12.05
CA VAL A 60 -0.28 8.79 -11.72
C VAL A 60 1.03 9.52 -11.39
N LEU A 61 1.88 8.94 -10.53
CA LEU A 61 3.17 9.54 -10.18
C LEU A 61 4.08 9.74 -11.40
N LEU A 62 4.16 8.74 -12.29
CA LEU A 62 4.98 8.77 -13.51
C LEU A 62 4.53 9.87 -14.46
N ARG A 63 3.22 10.03 -14.66
CA ARG A 63 2.67 11.10 -15.48
C ARG A 63 2.99 12.47 -14.88
N LEU A 64 2.64 12.68 -13.61
CA LEU A 64 2.85 13.97 -12.94
C LEU A 64 4.34 14.33 -12.88
N VAL A 65 5.24 13.40 -12.54
CA VAL A 65 6.68 13.70 -12.52
C VAL A 65 7.21 13.96 -13.94
N GLY A 66 6.60 13.33 -14.96
CA GLY A 66 6.90 13.58 -16.36
C GLY A 66 6.55 15.00 -16.82
N GLU A 67 5.56 15.65 -16.22
CA GLU A 67 5.18 17.04 -16.55
C GLU A 67 6.21 18.07 -16.03
N ARG A 68 7.19 17.65 -15.22
CA ARG A 68 8.23 18.53 -14.64
C ARG A 68 9.46 18.67 -15.58
N PRO A 69 10.14 19.83 -15.58
CA PRO A 69 11.21 20.13 -16.54
C PRO A 69 12.51 19.38 -16.29
N ALA A 70 12.88 19.09 -15.03
CA ALA A 70 14.04 18.26 -14.72
C ALA A 70 13.67 16.77 -14.86
N ARG A 71 14.43 16.02 -15.66
CA ARG A 71 14.25 14.57 -15.86
C ARG A 71 15.53 13.74 -15.74
N ALA A 72 16.71 14.37 -15.71
CA ALA A 72 17.99 13.66 -15.72
C ALA A 72 18.16 12.75 -14.49
N GLY A 73 17.79 13.23 -13.29
CA GLY A 73 17.84 12.43 -12.07
C GLY A 73 16.76 11.34 -11.97
N LEU A 74 15.72 11.40 -12.81
CA LEU A 74 14.65 10.42 -12.84
C LEU A 74 15.06 9.14 -13.60
N VAL A 75 15.82 9.27 -14.69
CA VAL A 75 16.21 8.14 -15.56
C VAL A 75 16.91 7.02 -14.78
N PRO A 76 17.89 7.28 -13.89
CA PRO A 76 18.50 6.23 -13.07
C PRO A 76 17.51 5.52 -12.13
N LEU A 77 16.48 6.23 -11.64
CA LEU A 77 15.44 5.63 -10.80
C LEU A 77 14.55 4.69 -11.62
N LEU A 78 14.13 5.10 -12.82
CA LEU A 78 13.34 4.27 -13.74
C LEU A 78 14.11 3.00 -14.13
N HIS A 79 15.39 3.15 -14.49
CA HIS A 79 16.25 2.02 -14.84
C HIS A 79 16.41 1.04 -13.69
N ARG A 80 16.67 1.54 -12.48
CA ARG A 80 16.80 0.70 -11.26
C ARG A 80 15.51 -0.03 -10.97
N PHE A 81 14.38 0.68 -10.98
CA PHE A 81 13.07 0.07 -10.79
C PHE A 81 12.79 -1.02 -11.82
N GLY A 82 13.03 -0.74 -13.10
CA GLY A 82 12.81 -1.71 -14.17
C GLY A 82 13.62 -3.00 -13.98
N ARG A 83 14.92 -2.86 -13.71
CA ARG A 83 15.81 -3.99 -13.44
C ARG A 83 15.37 -4.80 -12.23
N ASP A 84 15.05 -4.13 -11.12
CA ASP A 84 14.68 -4.80 -9.88
C ASP A 84 13.34 -5.54 -10.04
N MET A 85 12.35 -4.94 -10.71
CA MET A 85 11.07 -5.59 -11.01
C MET A 85 11.25 -6.85 -11.85
N VAL A 86 12.04 -6.78 -12.93
CA VAL A 86 12.33 -7.95 -13.77
C VAL A 86 13.03 -9.06 -12.97
N ALA A 87 13.99 -8.71 -12.11
CA ALA A 87 14.68 -9.67 -11.26
C ALA A 87 13.74 -10.34 -10.24
N LEU A 88 12.86 -9.55 -9.60
CA LEU A 88 11.88 -10.06 -8.65
C LEU A 88 10.85 -10.97 -9.33
N MET A 89 10.33 -10.56 -10.50
CA MET A 89 9.43 -11.39 -11.29
C MET A 89 10.08 -12.71 -11.68
N ASP A 90 11.36 -12.71 -12.07
CA ASP A 90 12.09 -13.93 -12.42
C ASP A 90 12.29 -14.89 -11.24
N GLY A 91 12.49 -14.35 -10.03
CA GLY A 91 12.60 -15.16 -8.81
C GLY A 91 11.26 -15.67 -8.29
N ALA A 92 10.15 -14.99 -8.63
CA ALA A 92 8.83 -15.25 -8.08
C ALA A 92 7.91 -16.08 -9.00
N PHE A 93 7.99 -15.87 -10.30
CA PHE A 93 7.04 -16.39 -11.28
C PHE A 93 7.59 -17.58 -12.02
N ALA A 94 6.80 -18.66 -12.08
CA ALA A 94 7.26 -19.95 -12.61
C ALA A 94 6.47 -20.42 -13.84
N SER A 95 5.35 -19.78 -14.19
CA SER A 95 4.56 -20.20 -15.35
C SER A 95 5.34 -20.00 -16.66
N PRO A 96 5.22 -20.92 -17.64
CA PRO A 96 5.88 -20.79 -18.93
C PRO A 96 5.58 -19.46 -19.64
N GLU A 97 4.36 -18.95 -19.51
CA GLU A 97 3.94 -17.68 -20.08
C GLU A 97 4.65 -16.51 -19.42
N SER A 98 4.68 -16.45 -18.08
CA SER A 98 5.39 -15.39 -17.36
C SER A 98 6.89 -15.44 -17.64
N ARG A 99 7.50 -16.63 -17.79
CA ARG A 99 8.92 -16.76 -18.15
C ARG A 99 9.23 -16.15 -19.52
N ARG A 100 8.41 -16.42 -20.53
CA ARG A 100 8.59 -15.79 -21.87
C ARG A 100 8.52 -14.27 -21.79
N VAL A 101 7.53 -13.75 -21.06
CA VAL A 101 7.34 -12.32 -20.86
C VAL A 101 8.54 -11.69 -20.14
N ILE A 102 9.06 -12.32 -19.10
CA ILE A 102 10.25 -11.87 -18.37
C ILE A 102 11.48 -11.83 -19.29
N ASP A 103 11.65 -12.85 -20.14
CA ASP A 103 12.75 -12.88 -21.09
C ASP A 103 12.66 -11.78 -22.16
N ASP A 104 11.45 -11.43 -22.60
CA ASP A 104 11.21 -10.27 -23.46
C ASP A 104 11.56 -8.96 -22.75
N LEU A 105 11.15 -8.80 -21.49
CA LEU A 105 11.45 -7.62 -20.67
C LEU A 105 12.96 -7.47 -20.41
N ARG A 106 13.70 -8.57 -20.23
CA ARG A 106 15.17 -8.54 -20.09
C ARG A 106 15.85 -7.98 -21.34
N ARG A 107 15.31 -8.27 -22.52
CA ARG A 107 15.83 -7.78 -23.81
C ARG A 107 15.50 -6.31 -24.06
N GLY A 108 14.45 -5.77 -23.42
CA GLY A 108 14.00 -4.38 -23.58
C GLY A 108 14.07 -3.59 -22.27
N ALA A 109 15.13 -2.80 -22.07
CA ALA A 109 15.27 -2.02 -20.83
C ALA A 109 14.20 -0.91 -20.69
N ALA A 110 13.49 -0.88 -19.57
CA ALA A 110 12.50 0.14 -19.22
C ALA A 110 13.14 1.41 -18.60
N ALA A 111 13.97 2.11 -19.36
CA ALA A 111 14.69 3.32 -18.89
C ALA A 111 13.94 4.65 -19.17
N SER A 112 12.67 4.58 -19.54
CA SER A 112 11.82 5.75 -19.86
C SER A 112 10.47 5.64 -19.17
N LEU A 113 9.76 6.76 -19.01
CA LEU A 113 8.41 6.78 -18.41
C LEU A 113 7.48 5.77 -19.09
N VAL A 114 7.40 5.83 -20.43
CA VAL A 114 6.60 4.92 -21.25
C VAL A 114 7.03 3.46 -21.06
N GLY A 115 8.34 3.21 -21.01
CA GLY A 115 8.88 1.87 -20.76
C GLY A 115 8.50 1.35 -19.37
N THR A 116 8.55 2.21 -18.35
CA THR A 116 8.17 1.87 -16.98
C THR A 116 6.67 1.61 -16.85
N GLU A 117 5.81 2.41 -17.49
CA GLU A 117 4.37 2.18 -17.53
C GLU A 117 4.02 0.85 -18.22
N ARG A 118 4.67 0.56 -19.35
CA ARG A 118 4.51 -0.73 -20.05
C ARG A 118 4.93 -1.90 -19.16
N LEU A 119 6.08 -1.79 -18.48
CA LEU A 119 6.53 -2.80 -17.54
C LEU A 119 5.50 -3.04 -16.43
N LEU A 120 4.93 -1.98 -15.84
CA LEU A 120 3.91 -2.11 -14.79
C LEU A 120 2.68 -2.88 -15.28
N GLY A 121 2.19 -2.59 -16.49
CA GLY A 121 1.06 -3.32 -17.08
C GLY A 121 1.37 -4.81 -17.25
N VAL A 122 2.51 -5.11 -17.86
CA VAL A 122 2.93 -6.51 -18.09
C VAL A 122 3.17 -7.26 -16.79
N ALA A 123 3.80 -6.62 -15.79
CA ALA A 123 4.03 -7.19 -14.48
C ALA A 123 2.72 -7.47 -13.73
N GLU A 124 1.74 -6.58 -13.85
CA GLU A 124 0.40 -6.75 -13.28
C GLU A 124 -0.34 -7.96 -13.87
N GLU A 125 -0.30 -8.13 -15.20
CA GLU A 125 -0.91 -9.28 -15.87
C GLU A 125 -0.25 -10.61 -15.44
N CYS A 126 1.08 -10.63 -15.36
CA CYS A 126 1.81 -11.79 -14.85
C CYS A 126 1.44 -12.08 -13.40
N PHE A 127 1.44 -11.05 -12.54
CA PHE A 127 1.10 -11.19 -11.13
C PHE A 127 -0.29 -11.79 -10.95
N VAL A 128 -1.32 -11.27 -11.63
CA VAL A 128 -2.69 -11.80 -11.54
C VAL A 128 -2.73 -13.28 -11.93
N ARG A 129 -2.09 -13.65 -13.04
CA ARG A 129 -2.05 -15.03 -13.51
C ARG A 129 -1.39 -15.98 -12.51
N GLU A 130 -0.25 -15.58 -11.95
CA GLU A 130 0.53 -16.35 -10.99
C GLU A 130 -0.24 -16.52 -9.67
N GLN A 131 -0.91 -15.46 -9.19
CA GLN A 131 -1.78 -15.55 -8.02
C GLN A 131 -2.96 -16.51 -8.23
N SER A 132 -3.56 -16.51 -9.43
CA SER A 132 -4.59 -17.49 -9.80
C SER A 132 -4.06 -18.92 -9.83
N LEU A 133 -2.84 -19.14 -10.34
CA LEU A 133 -2.22 -20.47 -10.38
C LEU A 133 -1.97 -20.99 -8.96
N ARG A 134 -1.35 -20.20 -8.09
CA ARG A 134 -1.09 -20.58 -6.69
C ARG A 134 -2.38 -20.81 -5.91
N ALA A 135 -3.41 -20.01 -6.12
CA ALA A 135 -4.69 -20.23 -5.48
C ALA A 135 -5.31 -21.58 -5.89
N ARG A 136 -5.25 -21.95 -7.18
CA ARG A 136 -5.72 -23.27 -7.65
C ARG A 136 -4.91 -24.41 -7.06
N GLU A 137 -3.60 -24.27 -6.97
CA GLU A 137 -2.72 -25.27 -6.35
C GLU A 137 -3.03 -25.47 -4.86
N ALA A 138 -3.29 -24.38 -4.12
CA ALA A 138 -3.68 -24.44 -2.72
C ALA A 138 -5.04 -25.16 -2.55
N VAL A 139 -6.03 -24.82 -3.38
CA VAL A 139 -7.35 -25.50 -3.35
C VAL A 139 -7.20 -26.99 -3.66
N ALA A 140 -6.43 -27.37 -4.68
CA ALA A 140 -6.21 -28.76 -5.02
C ALA A 140 -5.53 -29.55 -3.89
N ALA A 141 -4.58 -28.94 -3.17
CA ALA A 141 -3.96 -29.55 -2.00
C ALA A 141 -4.95 -29.72 -0.84
N ILE A 142 -5.82 -28.73 -0.59
CA ILE A 142 -6.90 -28.82 0.41
C ILE A 142 -7.86 -29.97 0.07
N GLU A 143 -8.29 -30.07 -1.18
CA GLU A 143 -9.21 -31.12 -1.65
C GLU A 143 -8.58 -32.52 -1.60
N ALA A 144 -7.27 -32.61 -1.73
CA ALA A 144 -6.50 -33.85 -1.56
C ALA A 144 -6.23 -34.22 -0.09
N GLY A 145 -6.61 -33.39 0.87
CA GLY A 145 -6.32 -33.60 2.29
C GLY A 145 -4.88 -33.26 2.70
N ASP A 146 -4.11 -32.63 1.83
CA ASP A 146 -2.69 -32.30 2.05
C ASP A 146 -2.55 -30.88 2.62
N ALA A 147 -2.90 -30.73 3.90
CA ALA A 147 -2.81 -29.46 4.62
C ALA A 147 -1.39 -28.85 4.61
N PRO A 148 -0.29 -29.62 4.84
CA PRO A 148 1.06 -29.08 4.79
C PRO A 148 1.40 -28.47 3.42
N ARG A 149 1.02 -29.14 2.33
CA ARG A 149 1.22 -28.60 0.97
C ARG A 149 0.37 -27.37 0.72
N ALA A 150 -0.90 -27.37 1.11
CA ALA A 150 -1.77 -26.20 0.96
C ALA A 150 -1.18 -24.98 1.66
N ARG A 151 -0.70 -25.16 2.91
CA ARG A 151 -0.04 -24.11 3.67
C ARG A 151 1.21 -23.58 2.96
N ALA A 152 2.08 -24.47 2.49
CA ALA A 152 3.29 -24.08 1.77
C ALA A 152 2.99 -23.26 0.51
N VAL A 153 1.92 -23.57 -0.22
CA VAL A 153 1.50 -22.80 -1.40
C VAL A 153 0.97 -21.42 -1.02
N VAL A 154 0.19 -21.31 0.07
CA VAL A 154 -0.28 -20.02 0.60
C VAL A 154 0.90 -19.14 1.02
N ASP A 155 1.88 -19.73 1.70
CA ASP A 155 3.09 -19.03 2.12
C ASP A 155 3.96 -18.58 0.93
N ASP A 156 4.15 -19.43 -0.09
CA ASP A 156 4.88 -19.08 -1.31
C ASP A 156 4.22 -17.90 -2.05
N LYS A 157 2.89 -17.94 -2.17
CA LYS A 157 2.09 -16.88 -2.80
C LYS A 157 2.29 -15.52 -2.13
N GLU A 158 2.41 -15.49 -0.80
CA GLU A 158 2.65 -14.26 -0.05
C GLU A 158 4.13 -13.86 -0.05
N GLN A 159 5.01 -14.76 0.38
CA GLN A 159 6.41 -14.44 0.69
C GLN A 159 7.30 -14.35 -0.54
N ARG A 160 7.05 -15.16 -1.58
CA ARG A 160 7.86 -15.13 -2.81
C ARG A 160 7.26 -14.25 -3.88
N GLN A 161 5.93 -14.26 -4.03
CA GLN A 161 5.29 -13.49 -5.09
C GLN A 161 4.88 -12.10 -4.63
N TYR A 162 4.05 -11.99 -3.59
CA TYR A 162 3.44 -10.70 -3.26
C TYR A 162 4.39 -9.72 -2.56
N VAL A 163 4.92 -10.08 -1.39
CA VAL A 163 5.69 -9.18 -0.52
C VAL A 163 6.88 -8.53 -1.24
N PRO A 164 7.74 -9.25 -1.98
CA PRO A 164 8.90 -8.63 -2.62
C PRO A 164 8.50 -7.62 -3.70
N LEU A 165 7.49 -7.93 -4.51
CA LEU A 165 7.02 -7.02 -5.56
C LEU A 165 6.28 -5.82 -4.95
N HIS A 166 5.41 -6.05 -3.97
CA HIS A 166 4.74 -5.00 -3.20
C HIS A 166 5.77 -4.01 -2.63
N ASP A 167 6.77 -4.51 -1.91
CA ASP A 167 7.78 -3.68 -1.24
C ASP A 167 8.59 -2.89 -2.27
N ARG A 168 8.82 -3.44 -3.47
CA ARG A 168 9.51 -2.72 -4.55
C ARG A 168 8.67 -1.56 -5.10
N LEU A 169 7.36 -1.74 -5.26
CA LEU A 169 6.43 -0.67 -5.68
C LEU A 169 6.39 0.45 -4.64
N ILE A 170 6.27 0.10 -3.37
CA ILE A 170 6.31 1.04 -2.23
C ILE A 170 7.62 1.82 -2.20
N ARG A 171 8.75 1.13 -2.36
CA ARG A 171 10.07 1.76 -2.46
C ARG A 171 10.16 2.70 -3.65
N PHE A 172 9.62 2.33 -4.80
CA PHE A 172 9.64 3.18 -5.99
C PHE A 172 8.84 4.47 -5.80
N MET A 173 7.67 4.40 -5.16
CA MET A 173 6.93 5.61 -4.77
C MET A 173 7.79 6.51 -3.86
N ALA A 174 8.47 5.94 -2.87
CA ALA A 174 9.37 6.68 -1.99
C ALA A 174 10.54 7.33 -2.75
N ASP A 175 11.11 6.62 -3.74
CA ASP A 175 12.17 7.14 -4.59
C ASP A 175 11.68 8.34 -5.42
N VAL A 176 10.46 8.28 -5.98
CA VAL A 176 9.83 9.38 -6.73
C VAL A 176 9.55 10.58 -5.81
N PHE A 177 9.00 10.36 -4.62
CA PHE A 177 8.79 11.45 -3.65
C PHE A 177 10.12 12.09 -3.23
N GLY A 178 11.15 11.28 -2.99
CA GLY A 178 12.49 11.74 -2.68
C GLY A 178 13.13 12.51 -3.86
N TYR A 179 12.87 12.10 -5.10
CA TYR A 179 13.28 12.84 -6.28
C TYR A 179 12.62 14.22 -6.33
N VAL A 180 11.30 14.28 -6.19
CA VAL A 180 10.56 15.54 -6.22
C VAL A 180 11.05 16.48 -5.11
N LEU A 181 11.27 15.95 -3.91
CA LEU A 181 11.80 16.73 -2.79
C LEU A 181 13.19 17.31 -3.07
N ARG A 182 14.12 16.51 -3.59
CA ARG A 182 15.51 16.94 -3.81
C ARG A 182 15.65 17.92 -4.96
N GLU A 183 14.91 17.71 -6.04
CA GLU A 183 15.02 18.54 -7.24
C GLU A 183 14.21 19.83 -7.16
N PHE A 184 13.06 19.81 -6.45
CA PHE A 184 12.11 20.91 -6.48
C PHE A 184 11.69 21.43 -5.09
N GLY A 185 12.13 20.80 -4.01
CA GLY A 185 11.87 21.24 -2.63
C GLY A 185 10.54 20.79 -2.04
N ALA A 186 10.34 21.11 -0.76
CA ALA A 186 9.19 20.65 0.03
C ALA A 186 7.86 21.25 -0.44
N ALA A 187 7.83 22.52 -0.85
CA ALA A 187 6.63 23.15 -1.39
C ALA A 187 6.13 22.42 -2.65
N GLU A 188 7.04 22.01 -3.54
CA GLU A 188 6.69 21.24 -4.72
C GLU A 188 6.22 19.83 -4.37
N LEU A 189 6.87 19.16 -3.39
CA LEU A 189 6.41 17.85 -2.93
C LEU A 189 4.97 17.90 -2.38
N LEU A 190 4.62 18.97 -1.65
CA LEU A 190 3.25 19.18 -1.19
C LEU A 190 2.29 19.34 -2.36
N ARG A 191 2.64 20.14 -3.38
CA ARG A 191 1.83 20.30 -4.58
C ARG A 191 1.67 18.96 -5.33
N PHE A 192 2.76 18.21 -5.49
CA PHE A 192 2.76 16.91 -6.14
C PHE A 192 1.85 15.89 -5.45
N HIS A 193 1.86 15.84 -4.12
CA HIS A 193 0.95 14.96 -3.36
C HIS A 193 -0.51 15.39 -3.51
N ARG A 194 -0.80 16.69 -3.57
CA ARG A 194 -2.16 17.20 -3.81
C ARG A 194 -2.65 16.86 -5.22
N GLU A 195 -1.83 17.06 -6.24
CA GLU A 195 -2.11 16.63 -7.62
C GLU A 195 -2.38 15.12 -7.69
N THR A 196 -1.55 14.32 -7.01
CA THR A 196 -1.74 12.86 -6.93
C THR A 196 -3.05 12.47 -6.24
N ALA A 197 -3.46 13.22 -5.21
CA ALA A 197 -4.72 13.02 -4.53
C ALA A 197 -5.91 13.38 -5.44
N GLU A 198 -5.83 14.51 -6.16
CA GLU A 198 -6.89 14.97 -7.07
C GLU A 198 -7.20 13.94 -8.16
N GLU A 199 -6.18 13.31 -8.73
CA GLU A 199 -6.33 12.23 -9.73
C GLU A 199 -7.05 10.98 -9.20
N GLN A 200 -7.10 10.84 -7.88
CA GLN A 200 -7.73 9.71 -7.20
C GLN A 200 -9.01 10.12 -6.44
N ARG A 201 -9.41 11.39 -6.52
CA ARG A 201 -10.57 11.97 -5.82
C ARG A 201 -11.87 11.16 -5.96
N PRO A 202 -12.22 10.57 -7.13
CA PRO A 202 -13.42 9.74 -7.24
C PRO A 202 -13.46 8.55 -6.26
N GLY A 203 -12.30 8.05 -5.82
CA GLY A 203 -12.21 7.05 -4.77
C GLY A 203 -12.56 7.62 -3.39
N PHE A 204 -12.07 8.81 -3.07
CA PHE A 204 -12.37 9.52 -1.82
C PHE A 204 -13.83 9.93 -1.73
N GLU A 205 -14.45 10.34 -2.83
CA GLU A 205 -15.89 10.66 -2.89
C GLU A 205 -16.77 9.44 -2.54
N LYS A 206 -16.35 8.24 -2.93
CA LYS A 206 -17.03 7.00 -2.54
C LYS A 206 -16.89 6.71 -1.05
N TRP A 207 -15.74 7.03 -0.45
CA TRP A 207 -15.54 6.88 0.99
C TRP A 207 -16.40 7.85 1.80
N GLU A 208 -16.61 9.08 1.30
CA GLU A 208 -17.50 10.05 1.94
C GLU A 208 -18.97 9.61 2.00
N GLN A 209 -19.38 8.68 1.16
CA GLN A 209 -20.74 8.11 1.15
C GLN A 209 -20.89 6.93 2.13
N MET A 210 -19.81 6.45 2.74
CA MET A 210 -19.84 5.33 3.67
C MET A 210 -20.20 5.78 5.09
N SER A 211 -20.77 4.86 5.87
CA SER A 211 -20.82 5.04 7.33
C SER A 211 -19.40 5.08 7.90
N ALA A 212 -19.21 5.68 9.08
CA ALA A 212 -17.89 5.70 9.72
C ALA A 212 -17.35 4.29 10.00
N ALA A 213 -18.23 3.34 10.35
CA ALA A 213 -17.86 1.95 10.58
C ALA A 213 -17.41 1.26 9.28
N ASP A 214 -18.16 1.44 8.18
CA ASP A 214 -17.80 0.88 6.88
C ASP A 214 -16.49 1.47 6.36
N PHE A 215 -16.29 2.79 6.54
CA PHE A 215 -15.06 3.45 6.15
C PHE A 215 -13.86 3.00 7.00
N ALA A 216 -14.02 2.85 8.32
CA ALA A 216 -12.99 2.30 9.19
C ALA A 216 -12.63 0.85 8.81
N ARG A 217 -13.65 0.02 8.51
CA ARG A 217 -13.45 -1.35 8.04
C ARG A 217 -12.75 -1.42 6.68
N ALA A 218 -13.12 -0.55 5.75
CA ALA A 218 -12.45 -0.43 4.44
C ALA A 218 -11.01 0.06 4.60
N SER A 219 -10.75 0.98 5.52
CA SER A 219 -9.40 1.47 5.86
C SER A 219 -8.54 0.35 6.45
N ALA A 220 -9.05 -0.39 7.44
CA ALA A 220 -8.36 -1.54 8.01
C ALA A 220 -8.05 -2.61 6.95
N PHE A 221 -8.99 -2.86 6.03
CA PHE A 221 -8.78 -3.76 4.90
C PHE A 221 -7.65 -3.28 3.99
N LEU A 222 -7.66 -2.01 3.59
CA LEU A 222 -6.59 -1.44 2.77
C LEU A 222 -5.22 -1.57 3.47
N LEU A 223 -5.16 -1.23 4.75
CA LEU A 223 -3.91 -1.21 5.52
C LEU A 223 -3.33 -2.61 5.72
N LYS A 224 -4.16 -3.62 6.03
CA LYS A 224 -3.66 -5.00 6.22
C LYS A 224 -3.13 -5.62 4.94
N GLN A 225 -3.55 -5.13 3.76
CA GLN A 225 -2.96 -5.55 2.49
C GLN A 225 -1.51 -5.10 2.30
N HIS A 226 -1.00 -4.16 3.10
CA HIS A 226 0.43 -3.84 3.14
C HIS A 226 1.26 -4.82 4.02
N MET A 227 0.64 -5.91 4.49
CA MET A 227 1.30 -6.97 5.27
C MET A 227 1.87 -6.49 6.62
N GLY A 228 1.42 -5.34 7.12
CA GLY A 228 1.59 -4.94 8.52
C GLY A 228 0.57 -5.64 9.42
N GLN A 229 0.84 -5.70 10.73
CA GLN A 229 -0.20 -6.07 11.69
C GLN A 229 -1.15 -4.88 11.82
N VAL A 230 -2.45 -5.16 11.87
CA VAL A 230 -3.50 -4.14 12.00
C VAL A 230 -4.39 -4.54 13.17
N GLU A 231 -4.56 -3.64 14.13
CA GLU A 231 -5.55 -3.79 15.19
C GLU A 231 -6.55 -2.64 15.10
N VAL A 232 -7.83 -2.95 15.30
CA VAL A 232 -8.89 -1.93 15.32
C VAL A 232 -9.62 -1.99 16.65
N ARG A 233 -9.72 -0.83 17.29
CA ARG A 233 -10.49 -0.60 18.52
C ARG A 233 -11.57 0.44 18.24
N GLU A 234 -12.71 0.31 18.90
CA GLU A 234 -13.82 1.26 18.79
C GLU A 234 -14.15 1.81 20.18
N ASP A 235 -14.32 3.12 20.27
CA ASP A 235 -14.88 3.82 21.42
C ASP A 235 -16.11 4.64 20.99
N GLU A 236 -16.67 5.46 21.89
CA GLU A 236 -17.86 6.28 21.58
C GLU A 236 -17.62 7.31 20.46
N GLU A 237 -16.39 7.79 20.27
CA GLU A 237 -16.06 8.90 19.38
C GLU A 237 -15.52 8.42 18.02
N LYS A 238 -14.75 7.33 18.01
CA LYS A 238 -13.91 6.97 16.86
C LYS A 238 -13.58 5.47 16.80
N PHE A 239 -13.10 5.08 15.62
CA PHE A 239 -12.34 3.86 15.42
C PHE A 239 -10.86 4.20 15.43
N THR A 240 -10.07 3.50 16.23
CA THR A 240 -8.61 3.60 16.26
C THR A 240 -8.02 2.42 15.53
N ILE A 241 -7.22 2.69 14.50
CA ILE A 241 -6.49 1.70 13.73
C ILE A 241 -5.00 1.84 14.05
N GLU A 242 -4.44 0.81 14.66
CA GLU A 242 -3.02 0.73 15.00
C GLU A 242 -2.32 -0.22 14.03
N GLN A 243 -1.16 0.19 13.53
CA GLN A 243 -0.29 -0.65 12.72
C GLN A 243 1.07 -0.83 13.39
N ALA A 244 1.46 -2.08 13.63
CA ALA A 244 2.70 -2.42 14.33
C ALA A 244 3.41 -3.62 13.68
N PRO A 245 4.27 -3.42 12.68
CA PRO A 245 4.59 -2.14 12.03
C PRO A 245 3.54 -1.73 10.99
N CYS A 246 3.56 -0.45 10.61
CA CYS A 246 2.96 0.00 9.37
C CYS A 246 3.58 -0.73 8.18
N GLY A 247 2.74 -1.40 7.38
CA GLY A 247 3.17 -2.30 6.31
C GLY A 247 3.91 -1.62 5.13
N SER A 248 3.89 -0.29 5.07
CA SER A 248 4.50 0.50 3.99
C SER A 248 5.67 1.35 4.51
N GLY A 249 5.40 2.55 5.03
CA GLY A 249 6.44 3.48 5.51
C GLY A 249 7.21 2.97 6.72
N GLY A 250 6.50 2.33 7.65
CA GLY A 250 7.10 1.66 8.81
C GLY A 250 8.04 0.54 8.40
N ARG A 251 7.59 -0.32 7.48
CA ARG A 251 8.39 -1.40 6.89
C ARG A 251 9.65 -0.87 6.18
N LEU A 252 9.55 0.19 5.38
CA LEU A 252 10.72 0.84 4.76
C LEU A 252 11.72 1.32 5.82
N ARG A 253 11.21 1.91 6.91
CA ARG A 253 12.04 2.38 8.02
C ARG A 253 12.78 1.24 8.70
N LEU A 254 12.07 0.16 9.05
CA LEU A 254 12.64 -1.03 9.69
C LEU A 254 13.63 -1.77 8.77
N ALA A 255 13.42 -1.72 7.45
CA ALA A 255 14.36 -2.24 6.46
C ALA A 255 15.62 -1.37 6.28
N GLY A 256 15.78 -0.30 7.06
CA GLY A 256 16.94 0.59 6.99
C GLY A 256 16.97 1.48 5.75
N ALA A 257 15.84 1.68 5.07
CA ALA A 257 15.80 2.39 3.78
C ALA A 257 16.21 3.87 3.87
N TYR A 258 16.32 4.43 5.07
CA TYR A 258 16.71 5.82 5.35
C TYR A 258 18.16 5.98 5.80
N ALA A 259 18.99 4.93 5.68
CA ALA A 259 20.39 4.94 6.02
C ALA A 259 21.26 4.44 4.86
N GLY A 260 22.54 4.86 4.84
CA GLY A 260 23.52 4.42 3.85
C GLY A 260 23.52 5.22 2.53
N ARG A 261 24.25 4.70 1.54
CA ARG A 261 24.54 5.42 0.28
C ARG A 261 23.32 5.66 -0.61
N ASP A 262 22.36 4.73 -0.59
CA ASP A 262 21.13 4.78 -1.40
C ASP A 262 19.91 5.10 -0.49
N ALA A 263 20.11 5.91 0.56
CA ALA A 263 19.07 6.28 1.52
C ALA A 263 17.94 7.10 0.89
N LEU A 264 16.71 6.82 1.32
CA LEU A 264 15.54 7.64 1.10
C LEU A 264 15.68 8.98 1.82
N ALA A 265 15.07 10.02 1.24
CA ALA A 265 15.13 11.37 1.79
C ALA A 265 14.28 11.53 3.06
N TRP A 266 14.60 12.54 3.85
CA TRP A 266 13.77 13.05 4.94
C TRP A 266 13.18 14.39 4.54
N VAL A 267 11.92 14.65 4.92
CA VAL A 267 11.35 16.00 4.90
C VAL A 267 11.78 16.67 6.19
N GLU A 268 12.70 17.62 6.11
CA GLU A 268 13.31 18.23 7.31
C GLU A 268 12.38 19.28 7.95
N GLU A 269 11.65 20.03 7.14
CA GLU A 269 10.84 21.18 7.57
C GLU A 269 9.48 20.76 8.17
N PRO A 270 9.13 21.26 9.37
CA PRO A 270 7.78 21.14 9.92
C PRO A 270 6.72 21.76 9.01
N GLY A 271 5.65 21.03 8.73
CA GLY A 271 4.51 21.56 7.98
C GLY A 271 3.47 20.50 7.62
N PRO A 272 2.59 20.76 6.65
CA PRO A 272 1.52 19.83 6.23
C PRO A 272 2.03 18.46 5.79
N LEU A 273 3.24 18.38 5.22
CA LEU A 273 3.90 17.13 4.83
C LEU A 273 4.28 16.24 6.03
N THR A 274 4.42 16.83 7.21
CA THR A 274 5.01 16.17 8.39
C THR A 274 4.09 16.22 9.62
N LEU A 275 2.89 16.81 9.48
CA LEU A 275 2.01 17.16 10.61
C LEU A 275 2.75 17.98 11.68
N GLY A 276 3.64 18.86 11.25
CA GLY A 276 4.46 19.69 12.13
C GLY A 276 5.62 18.98 12.82
N ALA A 277 5.87 17.69 12.53
CA ALA A 277 7.06 17.02 13.03
C ALA A 277 8.32 17.53 12.31
N ALA A 278 9.42 17.67 13.06
CA ALA A 278 10.74 17.83 12.48
C ALA A 278 11.22 16.48 11.95
N ARG A 279 11.79 16.47 10.74
CA ARG A 279 12.43 15.30 10.12
C ARG A 279 11.51 14.07 9.99
N PHE A 280 10.73 14.06 8.91
CA PHE A 280 9.73 13.03 8.63
C PHE A 280 10.11 12.14 7.43
N PRO A 281 9.88 10.82 7.46
CA PRO A 281 10.23 9.96 6.33
C PRO A 281 9.52 10.38 5.04
N VAL A 282 10.25 10.58 3.93
CA VAL A 282 9.64 11.12 2.70
C VAL A 282 8.50 10.26 2.16
N TYR A 283 8.55 8.94 2.36
CA TYR A 283 7.45 8.07 1.97
C TYR A 283 6.18 8.41 2.75
N CYS A 284 6.28 8.56 4.07
CA CYS A 284 5.14 8.85 4.93
C CYS A 284 4.49 10.21 4.64
N SER A 285 5.19 11.15 3.98
CA SER A 285 4.68 12.49 3.70
C SER A 285 3.40 12.54 2.85
N HIS A 286 3.11 11.48 2.08
CA HIS A 286 1.87 11.39 1.32
C HIS A 286 0.65 11.17 2.24
N CYS A 287 0.83 10.48 3.38
CA CYS A 287 -0.24 10.09 4.28
C CYS A 287 -1.04 11.29 4.82
N PRO A 288 -0.41 12.33 5.42
CA PRO A 288 -1.13 13.51 5.90
C PRO A 288 -1.72 14.36 4.77
N VAL A 289 -1.12 14.34 3.58
CA VAL A 289 -1.66 15.10 2.44
C VAL A 289 -2.90 14.41 1.88
N TRP A 290 -2.82 13.12 1.55
CA TRP A 290 -3.91 12.39 0.92
C TRP A 290 -5.10 12.14 1.85
N ASN A 291 -4.87 12.01 3.16
CA ASN A 291 -5.95 11.71 4.12
C ASN A 291 -6.32 12.87 5.05
N GLY A 292 -5.54 13.95 5.03
CA GLY A 292 -5.76 15.16 5.81
C GLY A 292 -5.98 16.38 4.93
N VAL A 293 -4.90 16.89 4.31
CA VAL A 293 -4.92 18.15 3.55
C VAL A 293 -5.98 18.13 2.44
N ALA A 294 -5.91 17.14 1.53
CA ALA A 294 -6.80 17.10 0.37
C ALA A 294 -8.28 16.86 0.76
N PRO A 295 -8.61 15.89 1.65
CA PRO A 295 -9.98 15.73 2.13
C PRO A 295 -10.54 16.94 2.89
N VAL A 296 -9.72 17.67 3.65
CA VAL A 296 -10.16 18.91 4.30
C VAL A 296 -10.54 19.96 3.25
N GLU A 297 -9.75 20.08 2.18
CA GLU A 297 -10.04 21.02 1.09
C GLU A 297 -11.29 20.63 0.28
N TRP A 298 -11.52 19.35 0.04
CA TRP A 298 -12.67 18.88 -0.74
C TRP A 298 -13.97 18.77 0.07
N PHE A 299 -13.88 18.34 1.32
CA PHE A 299 -15.04 17.86 2.11
C PHE A 299 -15.15 18.52 3.49
N GLY A 300 -14.21 19.40 3.85
CA GLY A 300 -14.20 20.10 5.15
C GLY A 300 -13.78 19.24 6.34
N ARG A 301 -13.28 18.01 6.12
CA ARG A 301 -12.83 17.10 7.19
C ARG A 301 -11.71 16.17 6.73
N PRO A 302 -10.79 15.75 7.63
CA PRO A 302 -9.85 14.69 7.33
C PRO A 302 -10.57 13.35 7.28
N HIS A 303 -10.05 12.44 6.46
CA HIS A 303 -10.50 11.05 6.44
C HIS A 303 -9.78 10.24 7.52
N TRP A 304 -8.45 10.36 7.59
CA TRP A 304 -7.65 9.76 8.67
C TRP A 304 -7.01 10.86 9.51
N VAL A 305 -7.19 10.75 10.82
CA VAL A 305 -6.50 11.60 11.81
C VAL A 305 -5.34 10.82 12.38
N PHE A 306 -4.12 11.15 11.98
CA PHE A 306 -2.93 10.44 12.47
C PHE A 306 -2.54 10.88 13.88
N ASP A 307 -2.21 9.87 14.69
CA ASP A 307 -1.66 10.04 16.03
C ASP A 307 -0.23 9.48 16.05
N GLU A 308 0.74 10.38 16.24
CA GLU A 308 2.19 10.12 16.14
C GLU A 308 2.58 9.19 14.97
N PRO A 309 2.32 9.58 13.71
CA PRO A 309 2.66 8.73 12.58
C PRO A 309 4.18 8.63 12.37
N ALA A 310 4.59 7.57 11.65
CA ALA A 310 5.97 7.34 11.24
C ALA A 310 6.97 7.19 12.40
N ARG A 311 6.54 6.53 13.48
CA ARG A 311 7.35 6.27 14.68
C ARG A 311 8.65 5.52 14.38
N ALA A 312 9.60 5.63 15.30
CA ALA A 312 10.94 5.08 15.13
C ALA A 312 10.97 3.54 14.98
N ASP A 313 10.05 2.87 15.69
CA ASP A 313 9.80 1.43 15.66
C ASP A 313 8.99 0.97 14.43
N GLY A 314 8.65 1.89 13.52
CA GLY A 314 7.86 1.60 12.33
C GLY A 314 6.36 1.51 12.58
N SER A 315 5.86 1.78 13.78
CA SER A 315 4.42 1.81 14.06
C SER A 315 3.75 3.10 13.55
N CYS A 316 2.43 3.03 13.36
CA CYS A 316 1.61 4.18 12.97
C CYS A 316 0.19 4.00 13.52
N THR A 317 -0.36 5.04 14.14
CA THR A 317 -1.74 5.05 14.63
C THR A 317 -2.55 6.08 13.86
N LEU A 318 -3.78 5.72 13.50
CA LEU A 318 -4.74 6.66 12.95
C LEU A 318 -6.14 6.45 13.50
N HIS A 319 -6.95 7.49 13.40
CA HIS A 319 -8.34 7.49 13.82
C HIS A 319 -9.29 7.80 12.68
N VAL A 320 -10.41 7.10 12.66
CA VAL A 320 -11.60 7.42 11.87
C VAL A 320 -12.69 7.89 12.84
N TYR A 321 -12.96 9.20 12.86
CA TYR A 321 -13.99 9.78 13.72
C TYR A 321 -15.38 9.47 13.21
N LYS A 322 -16.31 9.14 14.12
CA LYS A 322 -17.71 8.84 13.79
C LYS A 322 -18.47 10.08 13.35
N ARG A 323 -18.15 11.21 13.97
CA ARG A 323 -18.71 12.53 13.65
C ARG A 323 -17.86 13.24 12.60
N ARG A 324 -18.51 13.94 11.68
CA ARG A 324 -17.84 14.74 10.63
C ARG A 324 -16.96 15.85 11.21
N ASP A 325 -17.36 16.44 12.33
CA ASP A 325 -16.67 17.50 13.07
C ASP A 325 -15.82 16.97 14.24
N GLY A 326 -15.64 15.65 14.35
CA GLY A 326 -14.97 15.03 15.49
C GLY A 326 -13.44 15.20 15.52
N ALA A 327 -12.82 15.58 14.39
CA ALA A 327 -11.37 15.74 14.31
C ALA A 327 -10.88 16.90 15.21
N PRO A 328 -9.83 16.72 16.03
CA PRO A 328 -9.35 17.78 16.92
C PRO A 328 -8.86 19.02 16.16
N ALA A 329 -9.22 20.22 16.62
CA ALA A 329 -8.78 21.49 16.02
C ALA A 329 -7.25 21.59 15.93
N ALA A 330 -6.52 21.07 16.93
CA ALA A 330 -5.06 21.03 16.93
C ALA A 330 -4.49 20.16 15.80
N TYR A 331 -5.20 19.11 15.37
CA TYR A 331 -4.80 18.31 14.21
C TYR A 331 -5.04 19.10 12.91
N LEU A 332 -6.21 19.73 12.77
CA LEU A 332 -6.54 20.56 11.59
C LEU A 332 -5.54 21.69 11.39
N ALA A 333 -5.09 22.34 12.47
CA ALA A 333 -4.09 23.40 12.41
C ALA A 333 -2.75 22.92 11.80
N ARG A 334 -2.38 21.64 11.97
CA ARG A 334 -1.15 21.04 11.41
C ARG A 334 -1.24 20.75 9.92
N LEU A 335 -2.44 20.73 9.34
CA LEU A 335 -2.67 20.48 7.90
C LEU A 335 -2.51 21.74 7.05
N SER A 336 -2.50 22.92 7.67
CA SER A 336 -2.32 24.18 6.97
C SER A 336 -0.87 24.66 7.03
N PRO A 337 -0.37 25.35 5.99
CA PRO A 337 0.92 26.04 6.07
C PRO A 337 0.90 27.06 7.23
N PRO A 338 2.03 27.27 7.92
CA PRO A 338 2.11 28.30 8.96
C PRO A 338 1.79 29.68 8.35
N GLY A 339 0.78 30.38 8.89
CA GLY A 339 0.43 31.75 8.49
C GLY A 339 -0.92 31.96 7.78
N ARG A 340 -1.79 30.94 7.70
CA ARG A 340 -3.23 31.14 7.43
C ARG A 340 -4.02 30.72 8.66
N ALA A 341 -4.20 31.65 9.60
CA ALA A 341 -5.20 31.59 10.66
C ALA A 341 -6.37 32.51 10.27
#